data_AF-A0A821W6E0-F1
#
_entry.id   AF-A0A821W6E0-F1
#
_cell.length_a   1.000
_cell.length_b   1.000
_cell.length_c   1.000
_cell.angle_alpha   90.00
_cell.angle_beta   90.00
_cell.angle_gamma   90.00
#
_symmetry.space_group_name_H-M   'P 1'
#
loop_
_entity.id
_entity.type
_entity.pdbx_description
1 polymer ?
#
loop_
_entity_poly.entity_id
_entity_poly.type
_entity_poly.pdbx_seq_one_letter_code
_entity_poly.pdbx_strand_id
1 'polypeptide(L)'
;MGSGLGYEKLMSIQLDDPEAKLISMQHFHGLIEMKKETAVFGAATTVNDVIAILASHHRMLPCSPGVIGIQTLAGAIATGTHGQEQILCKGIPIPQINCEIAIPFEHTREATLAIKSWADVHKKYLHYPFIYRATGQSKAWLNPAYKGPVCYIGFLVYVAEDGSVRDDGMATMHELQMILAPFGGIPHWGKHFQPDIYNFERLIPKWKDFLDLRAQLDPNRKILSAFLESVFKLTDAHYDD
;
A
#
# COMPACT_ATOMS: atom_id res chain seq x y z
N MET A 1 -1.88 12.99 9.09
CA MET A 1 -0.63 12.98 8.32
C MET A 1 0.41 12.13 9.00
N GLY A 2 0.74 11.01 8.35
CA GLY A 2 2.02 10.32 8.56
C GLY A 2 3.10 10.96 7.69
N SER A 3 4.00 10.15 7.11
CA SER A 3 5.10 10.61 6.25
C SER A 3 4.69 11.00 4.82
N GLY A 4 3.40 10.89 4.45
CA GLY A 4 2.91 11.28 3.13
C GLY A 4 3.35 10.38 1.97
N LEU A 5 3.77 9.14 2.25
CA LEU A 5 4.30 8.20 1.23
C LEU A 5 3.22 7.35 0.52
N GLY A 6 1.96 7.49 0.89
CA GLY A 6 0.85 6.88 0.15
C GLY A 6 0.66 7.62 -1.17
N TYR A 7 0.53 6.88 -2.28
CA TYR A 7 0.38 7.51 -3.59
C TYR A 7 -1.05 8.01 -3.84
N GLU A 8 -2.03 7.14 -3.61
CA GLU A 8 -3.43 7.50 -3.80
C GLU A 8 -3.90 8.51 -2.76
N LYS A 9 -5.06 9.13 -3.03
CA LYS A 9 -5.72 10.13 -2.17
C LYS A 9 -6.33 9.50 -0.89
N LEU A 10 -5.61 8.58 -0.25
CA LEU A 10 -5.95 7.97 1.03
C LEU A 10 -6.05 9.02 2.15
N MET A 11 -5.25 10.08 2.04
CA MET A 11 -5.08 11.09 3.07
C MET A 11 -5.28 12.48 2.45
N SER A 12 -6.51 12.74 2.02
CA SER A 12 -6.92 13.98 1.36
C SER A 12 -8.18 14.54 2.00
N ILE A 13 -8.37 15.85 1.85
CA ILE A 13 -9.61 16.57 2.19
C ILE A 13 -10.24 17.16 0.93
N GLN A 14 -11.54 17.41 0.98
CA GLN A 14 -12.22 18.26 0.00
C GLN A 14 -11.97 19.72 0.35
N LEU A 15 -11.56 20.53 -0.64
CA LEU A 15 -11.13 21.91 -0.39
C LEU A 15 -12.31 22.88 -0.21
N ASP A 16 -13.49 22.49 -0.67
CA ASP A 16 -14.76 23.21 -0.54
C ASP A 16 -15.49 22.92 0.77
N ASP A 17 -15.04 21.95 1.56
CA ASP A 17 -15.54 21.68 2.91
C ASP A 17 -14.77 22.54 3.95
N PRO A 18 -15.39 23.59 4.53
CA PRO A 18 -14.73 24.46 5.50
C PRO A 18 -14.42 23.78 6.84
N GLU A 19 -15.10 22.66 7.14
CA GLU A 19 -14.89 21.90 8.37
C GLU A 19 -13.83 20.82 8.23
N ALA A 20 -13.42 20.49 7.00
CA ALA A 20 -12.40 19.47 6.75
C ALA A 20 -11.08 19.81 7.44
N LYS A 21 -10.55 18.85 8.21
CA LYS A 21 -9.28 18.98 8.95
C LYS A 21 -8.28 17.93 8.50
N LEU A 22 -7.04 18.37 8.28
CA LEU A 22 -5.91 17.49 8.09
C LEU A 22 -4.98 17.56 9.31
N ILE A 23 -4.98 16.50 10.13
CA ILE A 23 -4.26 16.50 11.42
C ILE A 23 -2.89 15.83 11.26
N SER A 24 -1.81 16.52 11.60
CA SER A 24 -0.46 15.91 11.65
C SER A 24 -0.24 15.17 12.97
N MET A 25 0.26 13.93 12.89
CA MET A 25 0.59 13.13 14.07
C MET A 25 2.07 13.25 14.47
N GLN A 26 2.85 14.15 13.85
CA GLN A 26 4.31 14.23 13.99
C GLN A 26 4.82 14.31 15.45
N HIS A 27 4.01 14.84 16.37
CA HIS A 27 4.37 14.95 17.79
C HIS A 27 4.21 13.63 18.56
N PHE A 28 3.52 12.64 18.01
CA PHE A 28 3.36 11.30 18.59
C PHE A 28 4.49 10.39 18.10
N HIS A 29 5.72 10.67 18.54
CA HIS A 29 6.92 9.95 18.13
C HIS A 29 7.69 9.38 19.33
N GLY A 30 8.56 8.40 19.06
CA GLY A 30 9.46 7.80 20.05
C GLY A 30 8.89 6.57 20.75
N LEU A 31 9.74 5.94 21.56
CA LEU A 31 9.39 4.80 22.40
C LEU A 31 8.55 5.27 23.60
N ILE A 32 7.38 4.68 23.78
CA ILE A 32 6.47 4.93 24.89
C ILE A 32 6.70 3.90 26.01
N GLU A 33 6.79 2.62 25.64
CA GLU A 33 6.97 1.52 26.60
C GLU A 33 7.77 0.38 25.97
N MET A 34 8.65 -0.28 26.74
CA MET A 34 9.33 -1.51 26.32
C MET A 34 9.20 -2.58 27.40
N LYS A 35 8.74 -3.76 26.98
CA LYS A 35 8.67 -4.99 27.78
C LYS A 35 9.59 -6.04 27.17
N LYS A 36 9.57 -7.25 27.75
CA LYS A 36 10.40 -8.37 27.30
C LYS A 36 10.20 -8.69 25.80
N GLU A 37 8.94 -8.79 25.37
CA GLU A 37 8.55 -9.25 24.02
C GLU A 37 7.81 -8.18 23.20
N THR A 38 7.56 -6.99 23.76
CA THR A 38 6.75 -5.94 23.11
C THR A 38 7.37 -4.58 23.31
N ALA A 39 7.20 -3.70 22.31
CA ALA A 39 7.51 -2.28 22.42
C ALA A 39 6.33 -1.47 21.86
N VAL A 40 6.01 -0.37 22.54
CA VAL A 40 4.96 0.57 22.17
C VAL A 40 5.64 1.85 21.71
N PHE A 41 5.31 2.30 20.50
CA PHE A 41 5.85 3.52 19.90
C PHE A 41 4.73 4.49 19.59
N GLY A 42 5.04 5.79 19.58
CA GLY A 42 4.16 6.80 19.02
C GLY A 42 3.91 6.52 17.53
N ALA A 43 2.68 6.77 17.06
CA ALA A 43 2.23 6.43 15.71
C ALA A 43 3.07 7.06 14.57
N ALA A 44 3.68 8.23 14.82
CA ALA A 44 4.52 8.94 13.86
C ALA A 44 6.01 8.59 13.95
N THR A 45 6.40 7.67 14.84
CA THR A 45 7.78 7.15 14.88
C THR A 45 8.11 6.52 13.52
N THR A 46 9.22 6.94 12.91
CA THR A 46 9.62 6.38 11.62
C THR A 46 10.13 4.95 11.79
N VAL A 47 10.06 4.15 10.73
CA VAL A 47 10.62 2.80 10.74
C VAL A 47 12.13 2.81 11.05
N ASN A 48 12.87 3.80 10.56
CA ASN A 48 14.27 4.00 10.89
C ASN A 48 14.48 4.21 12.39
N ASP A 49 13.68 5.07 13.01
CA ASP A 49 13.78 5.35 14.45
C ASP A 49 13.40 4.11 15.26
N VAL A 50 12.35 3.38 14.86
CA VAL A 50 11.98 2.11 15.51
C VAL A 50 13.15 1.13 15.47
N ILE A 51 13.77 0.92 14.31
CA ILE A 51 14.90 0.01 14.15
C ILE A 51 16.09 0.48 14.99
N ALA A 52 16.44 1.76 14.94
CA ALA A 52 17.56 2.34 15.68
C ALA A 52 17.37 2.22 17.20
N ILE A 53 16.16 2.52 17.70
CA ILE A 53 15.81 2.38 19.12
C ILE A 53 15.84 0.92 19.54
N LEU A 54 15.23 0.00 18.79
CA LEU A 54 15.29 -1.43 19.14
C LEU A 54 16.73 -1.93 19.16
N ALA A 55 17.55 -1.53 18.18
CA ALA A 55 18.95 -1.91 18.12
C ALA A 55 19.76 -1.41 19.33
N SER A 56 19.51 -0.19 19.83
CA SER A 56 20.17 0.33 21.04
C SER A 56 19.79 -0.44 22.31
N HIS A 57 18.67 -1.18 22.28
CA HIS A 57 18.22 -2.09 23.34
C HIS A 57 18.57 -3.56 23.06
N HIS A 58 19.41 -3.87 22.06
CA HIS A 58 19.72 -5.23 21.63
C HIS A 58 18.47 -6.05 21.29
N ARG A 59 17.55 -5.42 20.55
CA ARG A 59 16.30 -6.00 20.03
C ARG A 59 16.21 -5.74 18.53
N MET A 60 15.36 -6.51 17.85
CA MET A 60 15.07 -6.34 16.42
C MET A 60 13.61 -6.68 16.15
N LEU A 61 13.09 -6.15 15.04
CA LEU A 61 11.82 -6.62 14.49
C LEU A 61 12.00 -8.03 13.90
N PRO A 62 10.95 -8.88 13.89
CA PRO A 62 11.00 -10.19 13.27
C PRO A 62 11.07 -10.14 11.73
N CYS A 63 10.99 -8.94 11.15
CA CYS A 63 11.11 -8.70 9.72
C CYS A 63 11.80 -7.36 9.46
N SER A 64 12.36 -7.21 8.25
CA SER A 64 12.75 -5.91 7.72
C SER A 64 11.59 -5.34 6.92
N PRO A 65 10.94 -4.24 7.33
CA PRO A 65 9.76 -3.67 6.66
C PRO A 65 10.10 -2.86 5.37
N GLY A 66 11.27 -3.07 4.79
CA GLY A 66 11.71 -2.46 3.53
C GLY A 66 12.70 -1.31 3.72
N VAL A 67 13.10 -0.68 2.62
CA VAL A 67 14.23 0.28 2.58
C VAL A 67 13.83 1.76 2.66
N ILE A 68 12.53 2.05 2.71
CA ILE A 68 12.02 3.42 2.87
C ILE A 68 11.76 3.66 4.36
N GLY A 69 12.84 3.88 5.11
CA GLY A 69 12.77 3.96 6.57
C GLY A 69 12.12 5.23 7.13
N ILE A 70 11.91 6.27 6.30
CA ILE A 70 11.21 7.50 6.70
C ILE A 70 9.69 7.31 6.85
N GLN A 71 9.15 6.16 6.43
CA GLN A 71 7.74 5.86 6.61
C GLN A 71 7.38 5.80 8.10
N THR A 72 6.26 6.42 8.48
CA THR A 72 5.76 6.32 9.86
C THR A 72 5.24 4.91 10.13
N LEU A 73 5.44 4.41 11.36
CA LEU A 73 5.03 3.07 11.77
C LEU A 73 3.53 2.84 11.51
N ALA A 74 2.68 3.79 11.90
CA ALA A 74 1.24 3.67 11.69
C ALA A 74 0.87 3.69 10.19
N GLY A 75 1.52 4.53 9.38
CA GLY A 75 1.27 4.58 7.93
C GLY A 75 1.67 3.29 7.21
N ALA A 76 2.81 2.72 7.61
CA ALA A 76 3.30 1.46 7.08
C ALA A 76 2.34 0.30 7.39
N ILE A 77 1.89 0.19 8.64
CA ILE A 77 0.93 -0.85 9.06
C ILE A 77 -0.42 -0.67 8.33
N ALA A 78 -0.93 0.56 8.25
CA ALA A 78 -2.24 0.87 7.69
C ALA A 78 -2.38 0.49 6.21
N THR A 79 -1.27 0.50 5.47
CA THR A 79 -1.26 0.21 4.02
C THR A 79 -0.77 -1.19 3.68
N GLY A 80 -0.43 -2.00 4.70
CA GLY A 80 0.08 -3.34 4.51
C GLY A 80 1.52 -3.39 4.03
N THR A 81 2.35 -2.38 4.36
CA THR A 81 3.77 -2.37 4.03
C THR A 81 4.42 -3.69 4.43
N HIS A 82 5.12 -4.27 3.48
CA HIS A 82 5.95 -5.45 3.64
C HIS A 82 7.34 -5.13 3.09
N GLY A 83 8.33 -5.89 3.55
CA GLY A 83 9.69 -5.68 3.10
C GLY A 83 10.32 -6.89 2.45
N GLN A 84 11.63 -6.76 2.27
CA GLN A 84 12.56 -7.76 1.79
C GLN A 84 13.89 -7.47 2.47
N GLU A 85 14.70 -8.49 2.69
CA GLU A 85 16.13 -8.30 2.99
C GLU A 85 16.83 -7.72 1.76
N GLN A 86 17.16 -6.43 1.78
CA GLN A 86 18.12 -5.86 0.84
C GLN A 86 19.50 -5.86 1.50
N ILE A 87 20.27 -6.94 1.28
CA ILE A 87 21.64 -7.05 1.77
C ILE A 87 22.60 -6.22 0.90
N LEU A 88 22.31 -6.00 -0.39
CA LEU A 88 23.27 -5.48 -1.37
C LEU A 88 22.78 -4.35 -2.30
N CYS A 89 21.50 -4.00 -2.33
CA CYS A 89 20.98 -2.98 -3.25
C CYS A 89 20.57 -1.72 -2.50
N LYS A 90 21.12 -0.56 -2.90
CA LYS A 90 20.54 0.74 -2.53
C LYS A 90 19.23 0.91 -3.30
N GLY A 91 18.19 1.40 -2.63
CA GLY A 91 16.96 1.84 -3.30
C GLY A 91 17.26 2.86 -4.40
N ILE A 92 16.42 2.93 -5.41
CA ILE A 92 16.61 3.84 -6.54
C ILE A 92 16.11 5.22 -6.13
N PRO A 93 16.98 6.24 -6.08
CA PRO A 93 16.65 7.56 -5.53
C PRO A 93 15.97 8.47 -6.56
N ILE A 94 15.24 7.90 -7.53
CA ILE A 94 14.60 8.66 -8.61
C ILE A 94 13.10 8.76 -8.32
N PRO A 95 12.48 9.94 -8.48
CA PRO A 95 11.03 10.07 -8.40
C PRO A 95 10.31 9.06 -9.29
N GLN A 96 9.34 8.35 -8.71
CA GLN A 96 8.67 7.23 -9.37
C GLN A 96 7.25 7.04 -8.85
N ILE A 97 6.33 6.77 -9.77
CA ILE A 97 5.00 6.25 -9.45
C ILE A 97 5.15 4.73 -9.35
N ASN A 98 4.86 4.19 -8.17
CA ASN A 98 4.96 2.76 -7.93
C ASN A 98 3.57 2.13 -7.97
N CYS A 99 3.46 0.97 -8.61
CA CYS A 99 2.35 0.05 -8.49
C CYS A 99 2.87 -1.28 -7.96
N GLU A 100 2.07 -1.98 -7.17
CA GLU A 100 2.45 -3.28 -6.63
C GLU A 100 1.21 -4.13 -6.39
N ILE A 101 1.18 -5.32 -6.97
CA ILE A 101 0.04 -6.23 -6.91
C ILE A 101 0.45 -7.51 -6.20
N ALA A 102 -0.28 -7.88 -5.15
CA ALA A 102 -0.14 -9.15 -4.45
C ALA A 102 -0.85 -10.26 -5.22
N ILE A 103 -0.12 -11.27 -5.67
CA ILE A 103 -0.65 -12.46 -6.32
C ILE A 103 -0.63 -13.61 -5.31
N PRO A 104 -1.71 -14.41 -5.16
CA PRO A 104 -1.67 -15.68 -4.44
C PRO A 104 -0.45 -16.48 -4.85
N PHE A 105 0.35 -16.94 -3.88
CA PHE A 105 1.69 -17.46 -4.17
C PHE A 105 1.69 -18.58 -5.23
N GLU A 106 0.66 -19.43 -5.20
CA GLU A 106 0.41 -20.52 -6.14
C GLU A 106 0.19 -20.08 -7.60
N HIS A 107 -0.23 -18.83 -7.85
CA HIS A 107 -0.46 -18.27 -9.20
C HIS A 107 0.71 -17.39 -9.69
N THR A 108 1.76 -17.24 -8.89
CA THR A 108 2.89 -16.34 -9.21
C THR A 108 3.51 -16.69 -10.55
N ARG A 109 3.69 -17.99 -10.83
CA ARG A 109 4.33 -18.46 -12.07
C ARG A 109 3.51 -18.06 -13.30
N GLU A 110 2.21 -18.32 -13.28
CA GLU A 110 1.30 -18.04 -14.39
C GLU A 110 1.18 -16.53 -14.62
N ALA A 111 1.11 -15.73 -13.55
CA ALA A 111 1.11 -14.27 -13.61
C ALA A 111 2.40 -13.71 -14.22
N THR A 112 3.58 -14.23 -13.82
CA THR A 112 4.87 -13.84 -14.41
C THR A 112 4.95 -14.20 -15.89
N LEU A 113 4.44 -15.37 -16.29
CA LEU A 113 4.40 -15.76 -17.70
C LEU A 113 3.47 -14.85 -18.52
N ALA A 114 2.34 -14.42 -17.97
CA ALA A 114 1.46 -13.45 -18.62
C ALA A 114 2.15 -12.10 -18.82
N ILE A 115 2.88 -11.58 -17.81
CA ILE A 115 3.72 -10.38 -17.94
C ILE A 115 4.79 -10.58 -19.02
N LYS A 116 5.47 -11.73 -19.03
CA LYS A 116 6.50 -12.08 -20.02
C LYS A 116 5.95 -12.04 -21.43
N SER A 117 4.80 -12.67 -21.68
CA SER A 117 4.14 -12.68 -22.98
C SER A 117 3.74 -11.27 -23.43
N TRP A 118 3.21 -10.46 -22.50
CA TRP A 118 2.93 -9.05 -22.76
C TRP A 118 4.20 -8.28 -23.15
N ALA A 119 5.29 -8.43 -22.38
CA ALA A 119 6.55 -7.73 -22.59
C ALA A 119 7.23 -8.12 -23.91
N ASP A 120 7.07 -9.36 -24.37
CA ASP A 120 7.65 -9.82 -25.65
C ASP A 120 7.04 -9.12 -26.87
N VAL A 121 5.79 -8.67 -26.77
CA VAL A 121 5.10 -7.85 -27.78
C VAL A 121 5.40 -6.36 -27.59
N HIS A 122 5.69 -5.95 -26.35
CA HIS A 122 5.81 -4.56 -25.91
C HIS A 122 7.26 -4.13 -25.57
N LYS A 123 8.27 -4.67 -26.26
CA LYS A 123 9.70 -4.52 -25.90
C LYS A 123 10.22 -3.08 -25.73
N LYS A 124 9.56 -2.08 -26.32
CA LYS A 124 9.95 -0.66 -26.20
C LYS A 124 9.37 0.04 -24.96
N TYR A 125 8.38 -0.57 -24.32
CA TYR A 125 7.60 0.04 -23.26
C TYR A 125 8.21 -0.21 -21.87
N LEU A 126 8.90 -1.33 -21.65
CA LEU A 126 9.47 -1.63 -20.34
C LEU A 126 10.82 -0.93 -20.14
N HIS A 127 10.88 0.03 -19.22
CA HIS A 127 12.08 0.77 -18.86
C HIS A 127 12.59 0.44 -17.44
N TYR A 128 11.93 -0.49 -16.75
CA TYR A 128 12.21 -0.85 -15.36
C TYR A 128 11.96 -2.35 -15.08
N PRO A 129 12.78 -3.02 -14.23
CA PRO A 129 12.56 -4.41 -13.87
C PRO A 129 11.35 -4.61 -12.95
N PHE A 130 10.66 -5.73 -13.09
CA PHE A 130 9.67 -6.15 -12.10
C PHE A 130 10.35 -6.58 -10.79
N ILE A 131 9.80 -6.16 -9.65
CA ILE A 131 10.31 -6.49 -8.32
C ILE A 131 9.40 -7.56 -7.72
N TYR A 132 9.96 -8.70 -7.32
CA TYR A 132 9.20 -9.81 -6.73
C TYR A 132 9.53 -9.95 -5.25
N ARG A 133 8.49 -9.97 -4.41
CA ARG A 133 8.63 -10.10 -2.94
C ARG A 133 7.55 -10.99 -2.37
N ALA A 134 7.94 -12.08 -1.72
CA ALA A 134 6.98 -12.97 -1.08
C ALA A 134 6.78 -12.63 0.40
N THR A 135 5.57 -12.84 0.90
CA THR A 135 5.26 -12.80 2.34
C THR A 135 4.34 -13.96 2.72
N GLY A 136 4.38 -14.32 4.00
CA GLY A 136 3.43 -15.26 4.59
C GLY A 136 2.05 -14.64 4.82
N GLN A 137 1.14 -15.47 5.32
CA GLN A 137 -0.24 -15.06 5.60
C GLN A 137 -0.30 -13.94 6.66
N SER A 138 -1.20 -12.98 6.45
CA SER A 138 -1.57 -11.94 7.42
C SER A 138 -2.92 -12.24 8.06
N LYS A 139 -3.13 -11.79 9.30
CA LYS A 139 -4.43 -11.84 9.98
C LYS A 139 -5.26 -10.55 9.79
N ALA A 140 -4.67 -9.49 9.25
CA ALA A 140 -5.35 -8.23 9.05
C ALA A 140 -6.35 -8.33 7.89
N TRP A 141 -7.61 -7.95 8.14
CA TRP A 141 -8.75 -8.22 7.26
C TRP A 141 -8.61 -7.67 5.83
N LEU A 142 -8.03 -6.48 5.67
CA LEU A 142 -7.81 -5.87 4.36
C LEU A 142 -6.44 -6.19 3.75
N ASN A 143 -5.59 -6.95 4.44
CA ASN A 143 -4.27 -7.27 3.90
C ASN A 143 -4.41 -8.25 2.73
N PRO A 144 -3.75 -8.00 1.59
CA PRO A 144 -3.78 -8.91 0.44
C PRO A 144 -3.39 -10.36 0.76
N ALA A 145 -2.52 -10.56 1.76
CA ALA A 145 -2.08 -11.88 2.23
C ALA A 145 -3.05 -12.53 3.24
N TYR A 146 -4.31 -12.10 3.34
CA TYR A 146 -5.25 -12.66 4.32
C TYR A 146 -5.59 -14.14 4.07
N LYS A 147 -5.79 -14.53 2.80
CA LYS A 147 -6.16 -15.90 2.42
C LYS A 147 -5.00 -16.90 2.50
N GLY A 148 -3.75 -16.41 2.48
CA GLY A 148 -2.56 -17.24 2.38
C GLY A 148 -1.31 -16.45 2.00
N PRO A 149 -0.18 -17.12 1.75
CA PRO A 149 1.02 -16.47 1.26
C PRO A 149 0.77 -15.82 -0.12
N VAL A 150 1.46 -14.72 -0.37
CA VAL A 150 1.38 -13.98 -1.65
C VAL A 150 2.77 -13.60 -2.13
N CYS A 151 2.91 -13.46 -3.45
CA CYS A 151 4.03 -12.78 -4.07
C CYS A 151 3.56 -11.41 -4.58
N TYR A 152 4.13 -10.34 -4.02
CA TYR A 152 3.98 -8.99 -4.53
C TYR A 152 4.85 -8.79 -5.76
N ILE A 153 4.23 -8.34 -6.85
CA ILE A 153 4.87 -7.99 -8.10
C ILE A 153 4.79 -6.46 -8.25
N GLY A 154 5.92 -5.80 -8.03
CA GLY A 154 6.10 -4.36 -8.14
C GLY A 154 6.60 -3.92 -9.51
N PHE A 155 6.08 -2.80 -10.00
CA PHE A 155 6.50 -2.13 -11.22
C PHE A 155 6.27 -0.62 -11.07
N LEU A 156 6.91 0.18 -11.92
CA LEU A 156 6.89 1.64 -11.77
C LEU A 156 6.96 2.37 -13.09
N VAL A 157 6.69 3.67 -12.99
CA VAL A 157 6.95 4.65 -14.04
C VAL A 157 7.82 5.74 -13.42
N TYR A 158 8.92 6.10 -14.08
CA TYR A 158 9.75 7.23 -13.64
C TYR A 158 9.02 8.56 -13.86
N VAL A 159 9.22 9.48 -12.92
CA VAL A 159 8.73 10.85 -12.97
C VAL A 159 9.92 11.75 -13.25
N ALA A 160 9.82 12.57 -14.29
CA ALA A 160 10.83 13.56 -14.64
C ALA A 160 10.83 14.73 -13.64
N GLU A 161 11.86 15.57 -13.68
CA GLU A 161 11.99 16.72 -12.76
C GLU A 161 10.83 17.71 -12.85
N ASP A 162 10.21 17.85 -14.02
CA ASP A 162 9.04 18.69 -14.27
C ASP A 162 7.71 18.04 -13.83
N GLY A 163 7.77 16.84 -13.23
CA GLY A 163 6.61 16.08 -12.79
C GLY A 163 5.92 15.27 -13.91
N SER A 164 6.41 15.37 -15.15
CA SER A 164 5.86 14.58 -16.25
C SER A 164 6.25 13.11 -16.15
N VAL A 165 5.45 12.27 -16.79
CA VAL A 165 5.74 10.85 -17.04
C VAL A 165 5.74 10.62 -18.54
N ARG A 166 6.39 9.54 -18.98
CA ARG A 166 6.31 9.14 -20.39
C ARG A 166 4.85 8.96 -20.81
N ASP A 167 4.50 9.37 -22.03
CA ASP A 167 3.12 9.44 -22.53
C ASP A 167 2.32 8.14 -22.35
N ASP A 168 2.96 6.99 -22.49
CA ASP A 168 2.36 5.66 -22.35
C ASP A 168 2.45 5.07 -20.94
N GLY A 169 3.09 5.76 -19.99
CA GLY A 169 3.52 5.19 -18.71
C GLY A 169 2.33 4.76 -17.86
N MET A 170 1.34 5.63 -17.71
CA MET A 170 0.12 5.32 -16.95
C MET A 170 -0.76 4.29 -17.67
N ALA A 171 -0.80 4.31 -19.01
CA ALA A 171 -1.50 3.28 -19.79
C ALA A 171 -0.86 1.89 -19.61
N THR A 172 0.47 1.84 -19.63
CA THR A 172 1.26 0.63 -19.34
C THR A 172 0.95 0.11 -17.93
N MET A 173 0.93 1.02 -16.94
CA MET A 173 0.61 0.67 -15.55
C MET A 173 -0.81 0.16 -15.38
N HIS A 174 -1.78 0.70 -16.12
CA HIS A 174 -3.16 0.19 -16.15
C HIS A 174 -3.23 -1.22 -16.78
N GLU A 175 -2.57 -1.43 -17.92
CA GLU A 175 -2.59 -2.73 -18.61
C GLU A 175 -1.96 -3.84 -17.76
N LEU A 176 -0.83 -3.57 -17.10
CA LEU A 176 -0.20 -4.53 -16.19
C LEU A 176 -1.10 -4.89 -15.01
N GLN A 177 -1.87 -3.95 -14.49
CA GLN A 177 -2.88 -4.23 -13.45
C GLN A 177 -3.99 -5.15 -13.97
N MET A 178 -4.51 -4.90 -15.19
CA MET A 178 -5.52 -5.76 -15.82
C MET A 178 -5.01 -7.17 -16.09
N ILE A 179 -3.72 -7.32 -16.46
CA ILE A 179 -3.09 -8.64 -16.66
C ILE A 179 -3.03 -9.42 -15.35
N LEU A 180 -2.76 -8.74 -14.24
CA LEU A 180 -2.53 -9.36 -12.94
C LEU A 180 -3.82 -9.66 -12.15
N ALA A 181 -4.88 -8.85 -12.34
CA ALA A 181 -6.14 -9.00 -11.62
C ALA A 181 -6.80 -10.41 -11.76
N PRO A 182 -6.86 -11.04 -12.95
CA PRO A 182 -7.44 -12.38 -13.12
C PRO A 182 -6.78 -13.49 -12.29
N PHE A 183 -5.53 -13.32 -11.87
CA PHE A 183 -4.80 -14.28 -11.02
C PHE A 183 -5.18 -14.18 -9.53
N GLY A 184 -6.21 -13.40 -9.20
CA GLY A 184 -6.58 -13.08 -7.82
C GLY A 184 -5.76 -11.92 -7.27
N GLY A 185 -5.21 -11.08 -8.14
CA GLY A 185 -4.36 -9.96 -7.76
C GLY A 185 -5.08 -8.91 -6.93
N ILE A 186 -4.46 -8.48 -5.84
CA ILE A 186 -4.95 -7.41 -4.96
C ILE A 186 -3.88 -6.32 -4.87
N PRO A 187 -4.19 -5.04 -5.15
CA PRO A 187 -3.22 -3.97 -5.10
C PRO A 187 -2.73 -3.70 -3.67
N HIS A 188 -1.48 -3.25 -3.56
CA HIS A 188 -0.95 -2.68 -2.33
C HIS A 188 -1.60 -1.32 -2.08
N TRP A 189 -2.29 -1.16 -0.95
CA TRP A 189 -3.08 0.03 -0.62
C TRP A 189 -2.30 1.34 -0.67
N GLY A 190 -1.03 1.34 -0.25
CA GLY A 190 -0.15 2.52 -0.28
C GLY A 190 0.48 2.88 -1.64
N LYS A 191 0.22 2.12 -2.70
CA LYS A 191 0.78 2.31 -4.04
C LYS A 191 -0.29 2.78 -5.02
N HIS A 192 0.10 3.12 -6.25
CA HIS A 192 -0.88 3.43 -7.29
C HIS A 192 -1.70 2.19 -7.62
N PHE A 193 -3.01 2.36 -7.72
CA PHE A 193 -3.91 1.37 -8.30
C PHE A 193 -5.19 2.02 -8.80
N GLN A 194 -5.85 1.37 -9.76
CA GLN A 194 -7.15 1.83 -10.26
C GLN A 194 -8.27 0.95 -9.69
N PRO A 195 -9.14 1.49 -8.81
CA PRO A 195 -10.15 0.70 -8.10
C PRO A 195 -11.08 -0.11 -9.02
N ASP A 196 -11.45 0.43 -10.19
CA ASP A 196 -12.41 -0.20 -11.10
C ASP A 196 -11.95 -1.53 -11.71
N ILE A 197 -10.63 -1.80 -11.68
CA ILE A 197 -10.07 -3.09 -12.12
C ILE A 197 -10.42 -4.21 -11.11
N TYR A 198 -10.66 -3.86 -9.85
CA TYR A 198 -10.73 -4.83 -8.76
C TYR A 198 -12.12 -4.92 -8.14
N ASN A 199 -12.66 -6.14 -8.08
CA ASN A 199 -13.82 -6.42 -7.24
C ASN A 199 -13.35 -6.78 -5.82
N PHE A 200 -13.09 -5.76 -5.00
CA PHE A 200 -12.58 -5.94 -3.63
C PHE A 200 -13.49 -6.80 -2.74
N GLU A 201 -14.81 -6.67 -2.88
CA GLU A 201 -15.78 -7.48 -2.13
C GLU A 201 -15.59 -8.98 -2.41
N ARG A 202 -15.32 -9.36 -3.66
CA ARG A 202 -15.01 -10.74 -4.04
C ARG A 202 -13.60 -11.17 -3.63
N LEU A 203 -12.64 -10.27 -3.72
CA LEU A 203 -11.22 -10.57 -3.49
C LEU A 203 -10.90 -10.71 -1.99
N ILE A 204 -11.51 -9.88 -1.13
CA ILE A 204 -11.18 -9.74 0.29
C ILE A 204 -12.28 -10.40 1.15
N PRO A 205 -12.02 -11.54 1.83
CA PRO A 205 -13.06 -12.28 2.56
C PRO A 205 -13.75 -11.50 3.66
N LYS A 206 -13.00 -10.59 4.30
CA LYS A 206 -13.46 -9.78 5.43
C LYS A 206 -13.91 -8.38 5.00
N TRP A 207 -14.24 -8.20 3.72
CA TRP A 207 -14.68 -6.91 3.19
C TRP A 207 -15.92 -6.38 3.91
N LYS A 208 -16.99 -7.17 3.97
CA LYS A 208 -18.24 -6.76 4.65
C LYS A 208 -18.03 -6.52 6.15
N ASP A 209 -17.36 -7.46 6.83
CA ASP A 209 -17.03 -7.34 8.26
C ASP A 209 -16.23 -6.06 8.56
N PHE A 210 -15.28 -5.70 7.68
CA PHE A 210 -14.52 -4.45 7.80
C PHE A 210 -15.41 -3.23 7.61
N LEU A 211 -16.25 -3.20 6.58
CA LEU A 211 -17.17 -2.08 6.34
C LEU A 211 -18.16 -1.88 7.49
N ASP A 212 -18.64 -2.97 8.09
CA ASP A 212 -19.53 -2.95 9.25
C ASP A 212 -18.82 -2.41 10.49
N LEU A 213 -17.61 -2.90 10.78
CA LEU A 213 -16.80 -2.38 11.89
C LEU A 213 -16.46 -0.89 11.69
N ARG A 214 -16.11 -0.48 10.46
CA ARG A 214 -15.86 0.92 10.10
C ARG A 214 -17.10 1.78 10.38
N ALA A 215 -18.29 1.32 9.99
CA ALA A 215 -19.54 2.05 10.25
C ALA A 215 -19.86 2.17 11.75
N GLN A 216 -19.49 1.18 12.57
CA GLN A 216 -19.66 1.22 14.02
C GLN A 216 -18.69 2.21 14.69
N LEU A 217 -17.43 2.25 14.25
CA LEU A 217 -16.39 3.08 14.85
C LEU A 217 -16.42 4.53 14.34
N ASP A 218 -16.85 4.75 13.10
CA ASP A 218 -16.96 6.06 12.47
C ASP A 218 -18.30 6.17 11.70
N PRO A 219 -19.43 6.24 12.43
CA PRO A 219 -20.77 6.26 11.84
C PRO A 219 -21.00 7.49 10.96
N ASN A 220 -20.32 8.59 11.28
CA ASN A 220 -20.43 9.86 10.56
C ASN A 220 -19.32 10.06 9.52
N ARG A 221 -18.54 9.01 9.22
CA ARG A 221 -17.48 9.00 8.18
C ARG A 221 -16.42 10.12 8.33
N LYS A 222 -16.13 10.57 9.55
CA LYS A 222 -15.21 11.69 9.84
C LYS A 222 -13.75 11.42 9.44
N ILE A 223 -13.34 10.15 9.40
CA ILE A 223 -11.95 9.74 9.13
C ILE A 223 -11.79 9.26 7.68
N LEU A 224 -12.88 9.21 6.92
CA LEU A 224 -12.89 8.66 5.57
C LEU A 224 -12.58 9.72 4.52
N SER A 225 -11.69 9.42 3.58
CA SER A 225 -11.47 10.29 2.42
C SER A 225 -12.42 9.92 1.28
N ALA A 226 -12.73 10.87 0.39
CA ALA A 226 -13.56 10.63 -0.78
C ALA A 226 -13.02 9.52 -1.70
N PHE A 227 -11.71 9.34 -1.75
CA PHE A 227 -11.10 8.21 -2.45
C PHE A 227 -11.49 6.87 -1.81
N LEU A 228 -11.42 6.76 -0.49
CA LEU A 228 -11.81 5.54 0.23
C LEU A 228 -13.32 5.31 0.17
N GLU A 229 -14.14 6.37 0.16
CA GLU A 229 -15.59 6.24 -0.08
C GLU A 229 -15.89 5.59 -1.41
N SER A 230 -15.21 6.05 -2.48
CA SER A 230 -15.31 5.47 -3.81
C SER A 230 -14.87 4.00 -3.83
N VAL A 231 -13.71 3.68 -3.25
CA VAL A 231 -13.19 2.30 -3.14
C VAL A 231 -14.16 1.39 -2.39
N PHE A 232 -14.73 1.88 -1.29
CA PHE A 232 -15.70 1.16 -0.48
C PHE A 232 -17.11 1.15 -1.06
N LYS A 233 -17.33 1.85 -2.19
CA LYS A 233 -18.63 2.00 -2.86
C LYS A 233 -19.71 2.45 -1.88
N LEU A 234 -19.37 3.35 -0.97
CA LEU A 234 -20.34 3.91 -0.04
C LEU A 234 -21.17 4.92 -0.81
N THR A 235 -22.43 4.58 -1.07
CA THR A 235 -23.43 5.55 -1.51
C THR A 235 -23.94 6.31 -0.28
N ASP A 236 -24.30 7.58 -0.47
CA ASP A 236 -25.04 8.31 0.54
C ASP A 236 -26.46 7.76 0.58
N ALA A 237 -26.86 7.20 1.72
CA ALA A 237 -28.23 6.76 1.97
C ALA A 237 -29.15 7.94 2.35
N HIS A 238 -28.78 9.19 2.01
CA HIS A 238 -29.44 10.40 2.50
C HIS A 238 -29.54 11.49 1.43
N TYR A 239 -30.31 11.24 0.37
CA TYR A 239 -30.96 12.27 -0.45
C TYR A 239 -32.22 11.73 -1.16
N ASP A 240 -32.98 10.86 -0.49
CA ASP A 240 -34.37 10.57 -0.86
C ASP A 240 -35.23 10.81 0.38
N ASP A 241 -35.73 12.04 0.50
CA ASP A 241 -36.99 12.44 1.15
C ASP A 241 -37.40 13.82 0.61
#